data_AF-D2XSJ2-F1
#
_entry.id   AF-D2XSJ2-F1
#
_cell.length_a   1.000
_cell.length_b   1.000
_cell.length_c   1.000
_cell.angle_alpha   90.00
_cell.angle_beta   90.00
_cell.angle_gamma   90.00
#
_symmetry.space_group_name_H-M   'P 1'
#
loop_
_entity.id
_entity.type
_entity.pdbx_description
1 polymer ?
#
loop_
_entity_poly.entity_id
_entity_poly.type
_entity_poly.pdbx_seq_one_letter_code
_entity_poly.pdbx_strand_id
1 'polypeptide(L)'
;LPEGYESLTSPCLNENPWGKFPFTGFVAMVSAIETLMVDAFATSYYTKSHGQVRNIAGDEEKTEEDGGFHTHATHDHSHCSGLIENSASPELLRHRVISQVLELGIVVHSVIIGISLGASQSPKTIRPLVAALTFHQFFEGMGLGGCICQAKFKGRVMAIMALFFSLTTPIGIGIGIGISNAYNENSPTALIVEGIFNSASAGILIYMALVDLLAADFMNPKVQVNGKLQIGVNLSLLVGA
;
A
#
# COMPACT_ATOMS: atom_id res chain seq x y z
N LEU A 1 14.70 2.02 2.32
CA LEU A 1 15.73 1.98 1.25
C LEU A 1 17.15 2.13 1.80
N PRO A 2 17.52 3.19 2.56
CA PRO A 2 18.91 3.37 3.03
C PRO A 2 19.42 2.19 3.87
N GLU A 3 18.63 1.71 4.82
CA GLU A 3 19.00 0.54 5.63
C GLU A 3 19.18 -0.72 4.77
N GLY A 4 18.26 -0.97 3.82
CA GLY A 4 18.40 -2.09 2.89
C GLY A 4 19.63 -1.97 1.97
N TYR A 5 20.11 -0.75 1.72
CA TYR A 5 21.36 -0.51 1.00
C TYR A 5 22.57 -0.80 1.89
N GLU A 6 22.58 -0.29 3.13
CA GLU A 6 23.65 -0.54 4.10
C GLU A 6 23.79 -2.03 4.41
N SER A 7 22.69 -2.76 4.60
CA SER A 7 22.75 -4.20 4.88
C SER A 7 23.27 -5.00 3.67
N LEU A 8 22.81 -4.72 2.44
CA LEU A 8 23.23 -5.46 1.24
C LEU A 8 24.61 -5.06 0.71
N THR A 9 25.14 -3.89 1.09
CA THR A 9 26.49 -3.43 0.72
C THR A 9 27.49 -3.51 1.87
N SER A 10 27.10 -4.15 2.97
CA SER A 10 27.95 -4.32 4.15
C SER A 10 29.26 -5.05 3.80
N PRO A 11 30.41 -4.63 4.38
CA PRO A 11 31.70 -5.32 4.24
C PRO A 11 31.68 -6.78 4.72
N CYS A 12 30.67 -7.18 5.50
CA CYS A 12 30.50 -8.54 5.98
C CYS A 12 29.95 -9.49 4.91
N LEU A 13 29.53 -8.99 3.75
CA LEU A 13 29.11 -9.77 2.59
C LEU A 13 30.22 -9.88 1.55
N ASN A 14 30.20 -10.97 0.78
CA ASN A 14 31.12 -11.13 -0.34
C ASN A 14 30.90 -10.03 -1.39
N GLU A 15 31.99 -9.41 -1.84
CA GLU A 15 31.97 -8.35 -2.86
C GLU A 15 31.27 -8.80 -4.15
N ASN A 16 31.33 -10.09 -4.48
CA ASN A 16 30.55 -10.70 -5.55
C ASN A 16 29.48 -11.64 -4.96
N PRO A 17 28.18 -11.48 -5.28
CA PRO A 17 27.59 -10.47 -6.17
C PRO A 17 27.20 -9.15 -5.47
N TRP A 18 27.19 -9.12 -4.14
CA TRP A 18 26.49 -8.09 -3.34
C TRP A 18 27.05 -6.67 -3.49
N GLY A 19 28.36 -6.51 -3.64
CA GLY A 19 28.99 -5.21 -3.84
C GLY A 19 28.99 -4.71 -5.30
N LYS A 20 28.71 -5.59 -6.26
CA LYS A 20 28.81 -5.28 -7.70
C LYS A 20 27.48 -4.95 -8.37
N PHE A 21 26.37 -5.45 -7.82
CA PHE A 21 25.04 -5.27 -8.38
C PHE A 21 24.14 -4.53 -7.39
N PRO A 22 23.34 -3.54 -7.82
CA PRO A 22 22.47 -2.76 -6.93
C PRO A 22 21.22 -3.56 -6.53
N PHE A 23 21.39 -4.60 -5.72
CA PHE A 23 20.31 -5.50 -5.29
C PHE A 23 19.19 -4.75 -4.58
N THR A 24 19.51 -3.76 -3.75
CA THR A 24 18.52 -2.94 -3.04
C THR A 24 17.53 -2.29 -4.01
N GLY A 25 18.06 -1.60 -5.03
CA GLY A 25 17.23 -0.94 -6.04
C GLY A 25 16.49 -1.94 -6.91
N PHE A 26 17.17 -3.02 -7.33
CA PHE A 26 16.55 -4.08 -8.13
C PHE A 26 15.35 -4.71 -7.43
N VAL A 27 15.49 -5.12 -6.16
CA VAL A 27 14.42 -5.73 -5.38
C VAL A 27 13.28 -4.75 -5.17
N ALA A 28 13.57 -3.48 -4.85
CA ALA A 28 12.54 -2.46 -4.73
C ALA A 28 11.74 -2.28 -6.03
N MET A 29 12.41 -2.26 -7.19
CA MET A 29 11.74 -2.15 -8.48
C MET A 29 10.89 -3.37 -8.81
N VAL A 30 11.40 -4.58 -8.54
CA VAL A 30 10.63 -5.82 -8.74
C VAL A 30 9.38 -5.81 -7.86
N SER A 31 9.49 -5.48 -6.58
CA SER A 31 8.34 -5.41 -5.68
C SER A 31 7.34 -4.32 -6.06
N ALA A 32 7.79 -3.19 -6.61
CA ALA A 32 6.90 -2.18 -7.17
C ALA A 32 6.14 -2.70 -8.41
N ILE A 33 6.81 -3.43 -9.30
CA ILE A 33 6.18 -4.07 -10.47
C ILE A 33 5.20 -5.16 -10.04
N GLU A 34 5.55 -5.98 -9.04
CA GLU A 34 4.65 -7.00 -8.49
C GLU A 34 3.40 -6.34 -7.88
N THR A 35 3.56 -5.23 -7.16
CA THR A 35 2.43 -4.45 -6.64
C THR A 35 1.54 -3.94 -7.76
N LEU A 36 2.13 -3.36 -8.81
CA LEU A 36 1.40 -2.93 -10.01
C LEU A 36 0.64 -4.09 -10.66
N MET A 37 1.26 -5.27 -10.77
CA MET A 37 0.62 -6.45 -11.33
C MET A 37 -0.59 -6.86 -10.48
N VAL A 38 -0.45 -6.88 -9.16
CA VAL A 38 -1.56 -7.19 -8.24
C VAL A 38 -2.70 -6.19 -8.40
N ASP A 39 -2.41 -4.89 -8.44
CA ASP A 39 -3.42 -3.85 -8.62
C ASP A 39 -4.11 -3.95 -10.00
N ALA A 40 -3.33 -4.19 -11.06
CA ALA A 40 -3.85 -4.38 -12.42
C ALA A 40 -4.72 -5.63 -12.54
N PHE A 41 -4.31 -6.76 -11.95
CA PHE A 41 -5.10 -7.99 -11.96
C PHE A 41 -6.37 -7.86 -11.12
N ALA A 42 -6.27 -7.25 -9.93
CA ALA A 42 -7.44 -6.94 -9.11
C ALA A 42 -8.44 -6.11 -9.94
N THR A 43 -7.99 -4.98 -10.49
CA THR A 43 -8.81 -4.10 -11.32
C THR A 43 -9.42 -4.85 -12.52
N SER A 44 -8.63 -5.61 -13.28
CA SER A 44 -9.09 -6.35 -14.47
C SER A 44 -10.14 -7.42 -14.13
N TYR A 45 -9.90 -8.22 -13.08
CA TYR A 45 -10.84 -9.25 -12.65
C TYR A 45 -12.17 -8.64 -12.21
N TYR A 46 -12.13 -7.51 -11.50
CA TYR A 46 -13.34 -6.82 -11.05
C TYR A 46 -14.11 -6.16 -12.19
N THR A 47 -13.42 -5.48 -13.12
CA THR A 47 -14.05 -4.91 -14.31
C THR A 47 -14.73 -5.98 -15.15
N LYS A 48 -14.10 -7.15 -15.33
CA LYS A 48 -14.67 -8.26 -16.10
C LYS A 48 -15.88 -8.90 -15.41
N SER A 49 -15.83 -9.11 -14.10
CA SER A 49 -16.94 -9.65 -13.31
C SER A 49 -18.19 -8.76 -13.37
N HIS A 50 -18.03 -7.43 -13.28
CA HIS A 50 -19.16 -6.51 -13.42
C HIS A 50 -19.61 -6.30 -14.88
N GLY A 51 -18.70 -6.34 -15.85
CA GLY A 51 -19.06 -6.32 -17.27
C GLY A 51 -19.92 -7.52 -17.68
N GLN A 52 -19.67 -8.68 -17.09
CA GLN A 52 -20.46 -9.89 -17.33
C GLN A 52 -21.83 -9.86 -16.62
N VAL A 53 -21.92 -9.34 -15.39
CA VAL A 53 -23.21 -9.15 -14.68
C VAL A 53 -24.10 -8.13 -15.39
N ARG A 54 -23.53 -7.05 -15.97
CA ARG A 54 -24.30 -6.07 -16.75
C ARG A 54 -24.82 -6.65 -18.08
N ASN A 55 -24.11 -7.61 -18.67
CA ASN A 55 -24.57 -8.32 -19.88
C ASN A 55 -25.63 -9.39 -19.56
N ILE A 56 -25.59 -10.04 -18.39
CA ILE A 56 -26.61 -11.02 -17.97
C ILE A 56 -27.92 -10.33 -17.56
N ALA A 57 -27.86 -9.13 -16.96
CA ALA A 57 -29.05 -8.34 -16.64
C ALA A 57 -29.71 -7.68 -17.88
N GLY A 58 -29.09 -7.78 -19.06
CA GLY A 58 -29.59 -7.19 -20.31
C GLY A 58 -30.18 -8.20 -21.30
N ASP A 59 -30.28 -9.49 -20.95
CA ASP A 59 -30.62 -10.57 -21.89
C ASP A 59 -31.87 -11.38 -21.51
N GLU A 60 -32.71 -10.89 -20.58
CA GLU A 60 -34.01 -11.52 -20.21
C GLU A 60 -35.25 -10.80 -20.76
N GLU A 61 -35.21 -10.27 -21.99
CA GLU A 61 -36.46 -9.90 -22.67
C GLU A 61 -36.43 -10.28 -24.15
N LYS A 62 -36.77 -11.54 -24.45
CA LYS A 62 -37.21 -11.97 -25.78
C LYS A 62 -38.35 -12.98 -25.68
N THR A 63 -39.57 -12.48 -25.90
CA THR A 63 -40.79 -13.05 -26.53
C THR A 63 -41.94 -12.11 -26.11
N GLU A 64 -42.86 -11.57 -26.92
CA GLU A 64 -43.37 -11.78 -28.28
C GLU A 64 -44.21 -10.52 -28.68
N GLU A 65 -44.25 -10.24 -29.99
CA GLU A 65 -45.32 -9.60 -30.81
C GLU A 65 -46.26 -8.48 -30.26
N ASP A 66 -46.24 -7.28 -30.88
CA ASP A 66 -47.24 -6.78 -31.85
C ASP A 66 -47.10 -5.25 -32.06
N GLY A 67 -47.51 -4.76 -33.23
CA GLY A 67 -47.10 -3.50 -33.84
C GLY A 67 -47.57 -2.19 -33.20
N GLY A 68 -46.89 -1.09 -33.60
CA GLY A 68 -47.31 0.25 -33.25
C GLY A 68 -46.19 1.29 -33.30
N PHE A 69 -46.15 2.04 -34.39
CA PHE A 69 -45.51 3.35 -34.54
C PHE A 69 -45.69 4.22 -33.28
N HIS A 70 -44.62 4.85 -32.75
CA HIS A 70 -44.57 6.25 -32.27
C HIS A 70 -43.16 6.63 -31.77
N THR A 71 -42.65 7.74 -32.31
CA THR A 71 -41.47 8.51 -31.87
C THR A 71 -41.65 9.10 -30.48
N HIS A 72 -40.63 9.08 -29.61
CA HIS A 72 -40.24 10.23 -28.76
C HIS A 72 -38.88 9.98 -28.11
N ALA A 73 -37.95 10.93 -28.30
CA ALA A 73 -36.72 11.06 -27.54
C ALA A 73 -37.04 11.68 -26.18
N THR A 74 -36.75 10.96 -25.10
CA THR A 74 -36.69 11.52 -23.74
C THR A 74 -35.62 10.79 -22.94
N HIS A 75 -34.49 11.48 -22.77
CA HIS A 75 -33.71 11.60 -21.54
C HIS A 75 -33.75 10.41 -20.55
N ASP A 76 -32.77 9.53 -20.67
CA ASP A 76 -32.52 8.44 -19.73
C ASP A 76 -31.86 8.97 -18.45
N HIS A 77 -32.66 9.12 -17.40
CA HIS A 77 -32.24 9.29 -16.02
C HIS A 77 -32.81 8.13 -15.20
N SER A 78 -32.19 6.95 -15.34
CA SER A 78 -32.48 5.78 -14.53
C SER A 78 -31.75 5.86 -13.18
N HIS A 79 -32.34 6.60 -12.24
CA HIS A 79 -32.11 6.36 -10.81
C HIS A 79 -33.00 5.22 -10.33
N CYS A 80 -32.60 3.98 -10.62
CA CYS A 80 -33.13 2.81 -9.92
C CYS A 80 -32.13 2.41 -8.83
N SER A 81 -32.24 3.11 -7.69
CA SER A 81 -31.57 2.75 -6.45
C SER A 81 -32.52 1.88 -5.64
N GLY A 82 -32.47 0.57 -5.85
CA GLY A 82 -33.25 -0.39 -5.08
C GLY A 82 -32.75 -1.82 -5.28
N LEU A 83 -32.17 -2.37 -4.22
CA LEU A 83 -31.88 -3.80 -3.99
C LEU A 83 -30.70 -4.44 -4.74
N ILE A 84 -29.46 -4.16 -4.31
CA ILE A 84 -28.44 -5.17 -3.92
C ILE A 84 -27.49 -4.53 -2.89
N GLU A 85 -27.80 -4.65 -1.60
CA GLU A 85 -26.95 -4.21 -0.48
C GLU A 85 -25.84 -5.23 -0.14
N ASN A 86 -25.20 -5.85 -1.14
CA ASN A 86 -24.13 -6.82 -0.84
C ASN A 86 -23.02 -6.99 -1.90
N SER A 87 -23.03 -6.22 -2.98
CA SER A 87 -21.90 -6.15 -3.93
C SER A 87 -21.18 -4.82 -3.71
N ALA A 88 -20.04 -4.85 -3.01
CA ALA A 88 -19.18 -3.68 -2.90
C ALA A 88 -18.86 -3.16 -4.31
N SER A 89 -18.97 -1.85 -4.53
CA SER A 89 -18.62 -1.25 -5.83
C SER A 89 -17.16 -1.58 -6.19
N PRO A 90 -16.82 -1.70 -7.48
CA PRO A 90 -15.46 -2.05 -7.92
C PRO A 90 -14.40 -1.10 -7.33
N GLU A 91 -14.74 0.18 -7.21
CA GLU A 91 -13.93 1.19 -6.52
C GLU A 91 -13.68 0.83 -5.05
N LEU A 92 -14.69 0.41 -4.28
CA LEU A 92 -14.49 0.03 -2.89
C LEU A 92 -13.62 -1.22 -2.73
N LEU A 93 -13.75 -2.19 -3.65
CA LEU A 93 -12.87 -3.37 -3.64
C LEU A 93 -11.42 -2.99 -3.94
N ARG A 94 -11.17 -2.09 -4.89
CA ARG A 94 -9.82 -1.55 -5.17
C ARG A 94 -9.22 -0.90 -3.92
N HIS A 95 -9.94 0.01 -3.26
CA HIS A 95 -9.47 0.63 -2.02
C HIS A 95 -9.19 -0.40 -0.90
N ARG A 96 -9.97 -1.49 -0.83
CA ARG A 96 -9.70 -2.59 0.12
C ARG A 96 -8.42 -3.35 -0.20
N VAL A 97 -8.17 -3.68 -1.48
CA VAL A 97 -6.92 -4.34 -1.90
C VAL A 97 -5.73 -3.44 -1.62
N ILE A 98 -5.78 -2.18 -2.06
CA ILE A 98 -4.77 -1.15 -1.78
C ILE A 98 -4.49 -1.06 -0.27
N SER A 99 -5.53 -0.94 0.55
CA SER A 99 -5.38 -0.83 2.00
C SER A 99 -4.75 -2.07 2.64
N GLN A 100 -5.03 -3.27 2.12
CA GLN A 100 -4.46 -4.53 2.62
C GLN A 100 -2.99 -4.72 2.18
N VAL A 101 -2.67 -4.35 0.94
CA VAL A 101 -1.28 -4.38 0.42
C VAL A 101 -0.41 -3.38 1.17
N LEU A 102 -0.93 -2.17 1.41
CA LEU A 102 -0.25 -1.16 2.21
C LEU A 102 0.01 -1.66 3.64
N GLU A 103 -1.02 -2.21 4.29
CA GLU A 103 -0.89 -2.76 5.65
C GLU A 103 0.17 -3.87 5.71
N LEU A 104 0.18 -4.78 4.75
CA LEU A 104 1.19 -5.84 4.67
C LEU A 104 2.61 -5.27 4.53
N GLY A 105 2.81 -4.28 3.67
CA GLY A 105 4.09 -3.60 3.49
C GLY A 105 4.59 -2.94 4.77
N ILE A 106 3.68 -2.25 5.48
CA ILE A 106 3.96 -1.62 6.77
C ILE A 106 4.31 -2.68 7.82
N VAL A 107 3.51 -3.74 7.95
CA VAL A 107 3.77 -4.81 8.95
C VAL A 107 5.15 -5.43 8.74
N VAL A 108 5.49 -5.81 7.51
CA VAL A 108 6.81 -6.41 7.22
C VAL A 108 7.94 -5.44 7.58
N HIS A 109 7.82 -4.17 7.20
CA HIS A 109 8.83 -3.17 7.52
C HIS A 109 8.95 -2.95 9.04
N SER A 110 7.84 -2.71 9.71
CA SER A 110 7.77 -2.43 11.15
C SER A 110 8.33 -3.56 12.01
N VAL A 111 8.17 -4.84 11.62
CA VAL A 111 8.80 -5.96 12.33
C VAL A 111 10.32 -5.87 12.26
N ILE A 112 10.87 -5.72 11.04
CA ILE A 112 12.31 -5.72 10.82
C ILE A 112 12.97 -4.56 11.58
N ILE A 113 12.41 -3.35 11.43
CA ILE A 113 12.90 -2.16 12.15
C ILE A 113 12.79 -2.34 13.66
N GLY A 114 11.68 -2.91 14.14
CA GLY A 114 11.51 -3.21 15.57
C GLY A 114 12.60 -4.15 16.10
N ILE A 115 12.89 -5.25 15.37
CA ILE A 115 13.93 -6.22 15.75
C ILE A 115 15.30 -5.54 15.78
N SER A 116 15.68 -4.81 14.73
CA SER A 116 16.96 -4.11 14.65
C SER A 116 17.12 -3.08 15.78
N LEU A 117 16.06 -2.31 16.07
CA LEU A 117 16.06 -1.36 17.20
C LEU A 117 16.18 -2.07 18.57
N GLY A 118 15.46 -3.18 18.76
CA GLY A 118 15.48 -3.94 20.01
C GLY A 118 16.80 -4.68 20.26
N ALA A 119 17.50 -5.08 19.19
CA ALA A 119 18.79 -5.72 19.27
C ALA A 119 19.94 -4.73 19.55
N SER A 120 19.77 -3.45 19.17
CA SER A 120 20.78 -2.41 19.36
C SER A 120 21.13 -2.19 20.83
N GLN A 121 22.43 -2.25 21.14
CA GLN A 121 22.97 -2.12 22.51
C GLN A 121 23.48 -0.70 22.85
N SER A 122 23.54 0.21 21.87
CA SER A 122 24.13 1.55 22.04
C SER A 122 23.06 2.62 22.33
N PRO A 123 23.00 3.21 23.54
CA PRO A 123 22.05 4.28 23.85
C PRO A 123 22.22 5.54 22.98
N LYS A 124 23.42 5.76 22.43
CA LYS A 124 23.71 6.89 21.53
C LYS A 124 23.08 6.71 20.15
N THR A 125 22.82 5.46 19.74
CA THR A 125 22.15 5.09 18.49
C THR A 125 20.64 5.01 18.71
N ILE A 126 20.20 4.39 19.83
CA ILE A 126 18.79 4.18 20.15
C ILE A 126 18.02 5.50 20.30
N ARG A 127 18.59 6.50 21.01
CA ARG A 127 17.86 7.75 21.30
C ARG A 127 17.45 8.53 20.03
N PRO A 128 18.36 8.81 19.08
CA PRO A 128 17.98 9.42 17.81
C PRO A 128 17.07 8.53 16.96
N LEU A 129 17.31 7.20 16.91
CA LEU A 129 16.47 6.29 16.14
C LEU A 129 15.02 6.30 16.63
N VAL A 130 14.79 6.20 17.94
CA VAL A 130 13.43 6.24 18.51
C VAL A 130 12.73 7.55 18.18
N ALA A 131 13.44 8.68 18.25
CA ALA A 131 12.87 9.97 17.86
C ALA A 131 12.49 10.01 16.37
N ALA A 132 13.39 9.58 15.48
CA ALA A 132 13.15 9.52 14.05
C ALA A 132 11.98 8.56 13.70
N LEU A 133 11.97 7.37 14.29
CA LEU A 133 10.94 6.36 14.07
C LEU A 133 9.57 6.79 14.62
N THR A 134 9.51 7.57 15.69
CA THR A 134 8.23 8.10 16.18
C THR A 134 7.58 9.01 15.15
N PHE A 135 8.35 9.92 14.55
CA PHE A 135 7.84 10.76 13.46
C PHE A 135 7.51 9.93 12.21
N HIS A 136 8.33 8.95 11.87
CA HIS A 136 8.08 8.05 10.74
C HIS A 136 6.75 7.30 10.91
N GLN A 137 6.57 6.65 12.05
CA GLN A 137 5.37 5.89 12.38
C GLN A 137 4.12 6.78 12.43
N PHE A 138 4.25 8.05 12.83
CA PHE A 138 3.14 9.01 12.77
C PHE A 138 2.63 9.20 11.34
N PHE A 139 3.53 9.44 10.38
CA PHE A 139 3.14 9.63 8.97
C PHE A 139 2.65 8.33 8.32
N GLU A 140 3.30 7.20 8.60
CA GLU A 140 2.81 5.88 8.15
C GLU A 140 1.39 5.59 8.66
N GLY A 141 1.10 5.94 9.93
CA GLY A 141 -0.22 5.77 10.54
C GLY A 141 -1.28 6.66 9.92
N MET A 142 -0.95 7.92 9.59
CA MET A 142 -1.87 8.79 8.86
C MET A 142 -2.18 8.26 7.46
N GLY A 143 -1.18 7.78 6.73
CA GLY A 143 -1.35 7.18 5.40
C GLY A 143 -2.24 5.94 5.44
N LEU A 144 -1.97 5.00 6.36
CA LEU A 144 -2.80 3.81 6.55
C LEU A 144 -4.23 4.17 6.97
N GLY A 145 -4.39 5.14 7.89
CA GLY A 145 -5.70 5.63 8.31
C GLY A 145 -6.52 6.20 7.15
N GLY A 146 -5.88 6.93 6.23
CA GLY A 146 -6.49 7.41 5.00
C GLY A 146 -7.01 6.27 4.11
N CYS A 147 -6.20 5.24 3.89
CA CYS A 147 -6.61 4.05 3.12
C CYS A 147 -7.77 3.29 3.78
N ILE A 148 -7.73 3.09 5.09
CA ILE A 148 -8.80 2.43 5.85
C ILE A 148 -10.13 3.18 5.73
N CYS A 149 -10.08 4.52 5.83
CA CYS A 149 -11.26 5.38 5.67
C CYS A 149 -11.89 5.22 4.27
N GLN A 150 -11.06 5.14 3.22
CA GLN A 150 -11.51 4.97 1.84
C GLN A 150 -12.09 3.56 1.58
N ALA A 151 -11.51 2.53 2.19
CA ALA A 151 -11.90 1.14 2.02
C ALA A 151 -13.26 0.77 2.68
N LYS A 152 -13.80 1.65 3.54
CA LYS A 152 -15.07 1.48 4.27
C LYS A 152 -15.20 0.08 4.89
N PHE A 153 -14.15 -0.34 5.59
CA PHE A 153 -14.14 -1.61 6.31
C PHE A 153 -15.15 -1.59 7.46
N LYS A 154 -15.63 -2.78 7.87
CA LYS A 154 -16.39 -2.93 9.10
C LYS A 154 -15.51 -2.57 10.30
N GLY A 155 -16.10 -2.00 11.36
CA GLY A 155 -15.35 -1.57 12.56
C GLY A 155 -14.42 -2.63 13.15
N ARG A 156 -14.81 -3.91 13.09
CA ARG A 156 -13.94 -5.03 13.52
C ARG A 156 -12.65 -5.12 12.70
N VAL A 157 -12.73 -4.99 11.39
CA VAL A 157 -11.55 -5.05 10.50
C VAL A 157 -10.67 -3.83 10.74
N MET A 158 -11.25 -2.62 10.82
CA MET A 158 -10.49 -1.41 11.15
C MET A 158 -9.74 -1.53 12.49
N ALA A 159 -10.39 -2.09 13.51
CA ALA A 159 -9.77 -2.33 14.81
C ALA A 159 -8.63 -3.36 14.73
N ILE A 160 -8.81 -4.45 13.98
CA ILE A 160 -7.75 -5.46 13.75
C ILE A 160 -6.56 -4.81 13.04
N MET A 161 -6.82 -3.99 12.01
CA MET A 161 -5.74 -3.34 11.27
C MET A 161 -4.96 -2.33 12.12
N ALA A 162 -5.69 -1.50 12.89
CA ALA A 162 -5.06 -0.60 13.84
C ALA A 162 -4.25 -1.33 14.92
N LEU A 163 -4.73 -2.51 15.35
CA LEU A 163 -4.01 -3.35 16.31
C LEU A 163 -2.71 -3.90 15.72
N PHE A 164 -2.74 -4.42 14.49
CA PHE A 164 -1.52 -4.88 13.80
C PHE A 164 -0.53 -3.72 13.65
N PHE A 165 -0.97 -2.58 13.14
CA PHE A 165 -0.13 -1.39 13.04
C PHE A 165 0.52 -1.01 14.38
N SER A 166 -0.25 -0.97 15.47
CA SER A 166 0.25 -0.54 16.77
C SER A 166 1.13 -1.56 17.48
N LEU A 167 0.89 -2.87 17.31
CA LEU A 167 1.60 -3.91 18.04
C LEU A 167 2.84 -4.43 17.32
N THR A 168 2.90 -4.32 15.99
CA THR A 168 3.98 -4.90 15.21
C THR A 168 5.36 -4.38 15.62
N THR A 169 5.54 -3.07 15.72
CA THR A 169 6.83 -2.47 16.12
C THR A 169 7.22 -2.84 17.56
N PRO A 170 6.35 -2.71 18.59
CA PRO A 170 6.65 -3.17 19.94
C PRO A 170 6.98 -4.67 20.05
N ILE A 171 6.27 -5.52 19.30
CA ILE A 171 6.56 -6.96 19.26
C ILE A 171 7.94 -7.19 18.64
N GLY A 172 8.26 -6.51 17.52
CA GLY A 172 9.58 -6.54 16.91
C GLY A 172 10.68 -6.15 17.89
N ILE A 173 10.50 -5.05 18.64
CA ILE A 173 11.43 -4.61 19.69
C ILE A 173 11.60 -5.68 20.77
N GLY A 174 10.49 -6.26 21.26
CA GLY A 174 10.54 -7.33 22.26
C GLY A 174 11.30 -8.57 21.78
N ILE A 175 11.09 -8.96 20.52
CA ILE A 175 11.84 -10.04 19.87
C ILE A 175 13.32 -9.66 19.79
N GLY A 176 13.65 -8.46 19.28
CA GLY A 176 15.01 -7.95 19.17
C GLY A 176 15.77 -7.96 20.50
N ILE A 177 15.11 -7.51 21.58
CA ILE A 177 15.66 -7.59 22.94
C ILE A 177 15.89 -9.04 23.35
N GLY A 178 14.91 -9.92 23.13
CA GLY A 178 14.98 -11.33 23.51
C GLY A 178 16.09 -12.11 22.80
N ILE A 179 16.35 -11.78 21.52
CA ILE A 179 17.40 -12.42 20.73
C ILE A 179 18.74 -11.68 20.79
N SER A 180 18.82 -10.50 21.40
CA SER A 180 19.99 -9.61 21.34
C SER A 180 21.34 -10.27 21.71
N ASN A 181 21.33 -11.24 22.63
CA ASN A 181 22.54 -11.96 23.04
C ASN A 181 23.02 -13.02 22.03
N ALA A 182 22.13 -13.51 21.15
CA ALA A 182 22.41 -14.52 20.13
C ALA A 182 22.37 -13.94 18.70
N TYR A 183 21.76 -12.77 18.53
CA TYR A 183 21.62 -12.08 17.27
C TYR A 183 22.92 -11.36 16.93
N ASN A 184 23.50 -11.74 15.80
CA ASN A 184 24.58 -11.00 15.18
C ASN A 184 24.02 -10.33 13.91
N GLU A 185 23.42 -9.14 14.06
CA GLU A 185 24.13 -7.96 13.57
C GLU A 185 24.66 -8.04 12.13
N ASN A 186 25.93 -8.45 12.12
CA ASN A 186 26.83 -8.50 10.98
C ASN A 186 26.87 -9.87 10.31
N SER A 187 25.96 -10.79 10.69
CA SER A 187 25.85 -12.10 10.07
C SER A 187 25.40 -11.93 8.62
N PRO A 188 26.07 -12.56 7.65
CA PRO A 188 25.68 -12.50 6.24
C PRO A 188 24.20 -12.80 5.99
N THR A 189 23.65 -13.80 6.68
CA THR A 189 22.24 -14.17 6.53
C THR A 189 21.31 -13.09 7.08
N ALA A 190 21.65 -12.46 8.21
CA ALA A 190 20.84 -11.40 8.81
C ALA A 190 20.80 -10.18 7.88
N LEU A 191 21.96 -9.76 7.39
CA LEU A 191 22.12 -8.64 6.47
C LEU A 191 21.40 -8.87 5.13
N ILE A 192 21.46 -10.08 4.57
CA ILE A 192 20.73 -10.43 3.35
C ILE A 192 19.23 -10.36 3.58
N VAL A 193 18.73 -11.00 4.65
CA VAL A 193 17.29 -11.04 4.95
C VAL A 193 16.75 -9.62 5.19
N GLU A 194 17.37 -8.87 6.10
CA GLU A 194 17.03 -7.47 6.37
C GLU A 194 17.07 -6.63 5.09
N GLY A 195 18.17 -6.76 4.34
CA GLY A 195 18.39 -6.07 3.08
C GLY A 195 17.28 -6.29 2.05
N ILE A 196 16.93 -7.56 1.80
CA ILE A 196 15.89 -7.93 0.84
C ILE A 196 14.51 -7.46 1.31
N PHE A 197 14.14 -7.71 2.57
CA PHE A 197 12.81 -7.33 3.08
C PHE A 197 12.62 -5.81 3.15
N ASN A 198 13.64 -5.06 3.58
CA ASN A 198 13.58 -3.59 3.59
C ASN A 198 13.55 -3.00 2.17
N SER A 199 14.22 -3.64 1.21
CA SER A 199 14.17 -3.23 -0.19
C SER A 199 12.81 -3.51 -0.81
N ALA A 200 12.26 -4.71 -0.58
CA ALA A 200 10.96 -5.12 -1.08
C ALA A 200 9.84 -4.24 -0.51
N SER A 201 9.83 -4.04 0.82
CA SER A 201 8.84 -3.17 1.46
C SER A 201 8.93 -1.73 0.94
N ALA A 202 10.14 -1.19 0.76
CA ALA A 202 10.26 0.15 0.21
C ALA A 202 9.75 0.24 -1.24
N GLY A 203 9.94 -0.80 -2.06
CA GLY A 203 9.36 -0.90 -3.39
C GLY A 203 7.82 -0.84 -3.38
N ILE A 204 7.21 -1.63 -2.48
CA ILE A 204 5.76 -1.63 -2.26
C ILE A 204 5.31 -0.22 -1.84
N LEU A 205 5.89 0.34 -0.78
CA LEU A 205 5.49 1.65 -0.23
C LEU A 205 5.69 2.80 -1.23
N ILE A 206 6.74 2.77 -2.06
CA ILE A 206 6.94 3.76 -3.13
C ILE A 206 5.82 3.67 -4.17
N TYR A 207 5.47 2.46 -4.61
CA TYR A 207 4.35 2.28 -5.53
C TYR A 207 3.05 2.80 -4.92
N MET A 208 2.73 2.38 -3.69
CA MET A 208 1.52 2.83 -2.98
C MET A 208 1.47 4.36 -2.86
N ALA A 209 2.59 4.99 -2.51
CA ALA A 209 2.66 6.44 -2.35
C ALA A 209 2.44 7.18 -3.67
N LEU A 210 3.15 6.79 -4.74
CA LEU A 210 3.11 7.51 -6.00
C LEU A 210 1.84 7.23 -6.80
N VAL A 211 1.45 5.96 -6.91
CA VAL A 211 0.38 5.51 -7.81
C VAL A 211 -0.96 5.48 -7.10
N ASP A 212 -1.03 4.87 -5.92
CA ASP A 212 -2.33 4.64 -5.27
C ASP A 212 -2.82 5.83 -4.44
N LEU A 213 -1.90 6.64 -3.90
CA LEU A 213 -2.22 7.82 -3.10
C LEU A 213 -2.08 9.11 -3.91
N LEU A 214 -0.86 9.47 -4.30
CA LEU A 214 -0.60 10.77 -4.93
C LEU A 214 -1.28 10.91 -6.28
N ALA A 215 -1.20 9.92 -7.17
CA ALA A 215 -1.87 10.04 -8.46
C ALA A 215 -3.40 10.18 -8.30
N ALA A 216 -4.01 9.46 -7.35
CA ALA A 216 -5.44 9.59 -7.07
C ALA A 216 -5.82 11.01 -6.59
N ASP A 217 -5.02 11.61 -5.70
CA ASP A 217 -5.26 12.96 -5.19
C ASP A 217 -5.05 14.03 -6.28
N PHE A 218 -4.03 13.88 -7.11
CA PHE A 218 -3.76 14.80 -8.21
C PHE A 218 -4.82 14.72 -9.32
N MET A 219 -5.39 13.53 -9.57
CA MET A 219 -6.45 13.33 -10.57
C MET A 219 -7.83 13.79 -10.09
N ASN A 220 -7.94 14.29 -8.86
CA ASN A 220 -9.19 14.83 -8.35
C ASN A 220 -9.66 16.03 -9.20
N PRO A 221 -10.92 16.06 -9.68
CA PRO A 221 -11.43 17.16 -10.50
C PRO A 221 -11.26 18.55 -9.86
N LYS A 222 -11.33 18.64 -8.53
CA LYS A 222 -11.12 19.92 -7.81
C LYS A 222 -9.71 20.46 -7.97
N VAL A 223 -8.71 19.57 -8.00
CA VAL A 223 -7.29 19.91 -8.18
C VAL A 223 -7.02 20.24 -9.64
N GLN A 224 -7.53 19.42 -10.56
CA GLN A 224 -7.34 19.58 -12.00
C GLN A 224 -7.92 20.89 -12.56
N VAL A 225 -9.06 21.36 -12.02
CA VAL A 225 -9.72 22.58 -12.50
C VAL A 225 -9.07 23.86 -11.92
N ASN A 226 -8.31 23.77 -10.83
CA ASN A 226 -7.76 24.93 -10.14
C ASN A 226 -6.22 24.95 -10.14
N GLY A 227 -5.63 25.72 -11.06
CA GLY A 227 -4.18 25.81 -11.21
C GLY A 227 -3.43 26.33 -9.96
N LYS A 228 -4.06 27.16 -9.12
CA LYS A 228 -3.47 27.57 -7.83
C LYS A 228 -3.39 26.42 -6.86
N LEU A 229 -4.45 25.59 -6.80
CA LEU A 229 -4.49 24.40 -5.97
C LEU A 229 -3.48 23.36 -6.48
N GLN A 230 -3.35 23.20 -7.79
CA GLN A 230 -2.36 22.31 -8.39
C GLN A 230 -0.93 22.71 -8.03
N ILE A 231 -0.56 24.00 -8.15
CA ILE A 231 0.75 24.49 -7.72
C ILE A 231 0.95 24.31 -6.21
N GLY A 232 -0.09 24.59 -5.41
CA GLY A 232 -0.06 24.41 -3.96
C GLY A 232 0.24 22.96 -3.55
N VAL A 233 -0.47 21.99 -4.12
CA VAL A 233 -0.26 20.56 -3.83
C VAL A 233 1.13 20.08 -4.28
N ASN A 234 1.60 20.51 -5.45
CA ASN A 234 2.97 20.20 -5.90
C ASN A 234 4.04 20.75 -4.95
N LEU A 235 3.87 22.00 -4.48
CA LEU A 235 4.81 22.62 -3.55
C LEU A 235 4.78 21.91 -2.19
N SER A 236 3.59 21.60 -1.66
CA SER A 236 3.44 20.83 -0.42
C SER A 236 4.13 19.47 -0.51
N LEU A 237 3.94 18.76 -1.63
CA LEU A 237 4.60 17.47 -1.88
C LEU A 237 6.13 17.58 -1.82
N LEU A 238 6.71 18.61 -2.43
CA LEU A 238 8.17 18.84 -2.41
C LEU A 238 8.70 19.20 -1.02
N VAL A 239 7.89 19.87 -0.21
CA VAL A 239 8.24 20.25 1.17
C VAL A 239 8.01 19.08 2.16
N GLY A 240 7.31 18.02 1.73
CA GLY A 240 6.97 16.85 2.56
C GLY A 240 5.77 17.10 3.49
N ALA A 241 4.84 17.97 3.08
CA ALA A 241 3.63 18.33 3.80
C ALA A 241 2.37 17.67 3.23
#